data_AF-A0A963SDI1-F1
#
_entry.id   AF-A0A963SDI1-F1
#
_cell.length_a   1.000
_cell.length_b   1.000
_cell.length_c   1.000
_cell.angle_alpha   90.00
_cell.angle_beta   90.00
_cell.angle_gamma   90.00
#
_symmetry.space_group_name_H-M   'P 1'
#
loop_
_entity.id
_entity.type
_entity.pdbx_description
1 polymer ?
#
loop_
_entity_poly.entity_id
_entity_poly.type
_entity_poly.pdbx_seq_one_letter_code
_entity_poly.pdbx_strand_id
1 'polypeptide(L)'
;FAPALLKPGARQLLHALGVDRRALDPAMIPVIEGGKKLPSGYRPAGKQAVRIDIAEKIFRAAHEARAKTRERRFVVDSALAISTGLTPDSFQRLLGAAGFRYLPAKRLPEGAFGPAEPDRFEWRPSRRKVERQQPARPREGSAFAGLADLMR
;
A
#
# COMPACT_ATOMS: atom_id res chain seq x y z
N PHE A 1 -3.38 -0.13 19.40
CA PHE A 1 -2.15 -0.90 19.13
C PHE A 1 -2.21 -1.44 17.70
N ALA A 2 -1.17 -1.25 16.89
CA ALA A 2 -1.10 -1.76 15.51
C ALA A 2 0.04 -2.78 15.40
N PRO A 3 -0.22 -4.08 15.65
CA PRO A 3 0.82 -5.11 15.70
C PRO A 3 1.64 -5.20 14.40
N ALA A 4 1.09 -4.78 13.26
CA ALA A 4 1.76 -4.78 11.97
C ALA A 4 2.92 -3.77 11.88
N LEU A 5 2.89 -2.67 12.66
CA LEU A 5 3.87 -1.58 12.63
C LEU A 5 5.08 -1.82 13.55
N LEU A 6 5.20 -3.01 14.14
CA LEU A 6 6.31 -3.31 15.05
C LEU A 6 7.65 -3.26 14.33
N LYS A 7 8.59 -2.54 14.95
CA LYS A 7 10.00 -2.52 14.54
C LYS A 7 10.62 -3.94 14.66
N PRO A 8 11.74 -4.21 13.97
CA PRO A 8 12.36 -5.55 13.91
C PRO A 8 12.49 -6.27 15.26
N GLY A 9 13.10 -5.65 16.27
CA GLY A 9 13.29 -6.30 17.58
C GLY A 9 11.98 -6.67 18.28
N ALA A 10 10.98 -5.78 18.24
CA ALA A 10 9.68 -6.07 18.83
C ALA A 10 8.92 -7.18 18.07
N ARG A 11 9.10 -7.26 16.74
CA ARG A 11 8.55 -8.35 15.92
C ARG A 11 9.20 -9.69 16.28
N GLN A 12 10.52 -9.73 16.36
CA GLN A 12 11.28 -10.92 16.74
C GLN A 12 10.82 -11.42 18.11
N LEU A 13 10.65 -10.52 19.08
CA LEU A 13 10.13 -10.87 20.40
C LEU A 13 8.71 -11.48 20.34
N LEU A 14 7.77 -10.88 19.60
CA LEU A 14 6.42 -11.45 19.47
C LEU A 14 6.41 -12.84 18.83
N HIS A 15 7.30 -13.09 17.88
CA HIS A 15 7.46 -14.42 17.29
C HIS A 15 8.06 -15.41 18.29
N ALA A 16 9.11 -15.01 19.02
CA ALA A 16 9.74 -15.84 20.05
C ALA A 16 8.79 -16.19 21.21
N LEU A 17 7.89 -15.27 21.58
CA LEU A 17 6.83 -15.49 22.56
C LEU A 17 5.67 -16.35 22.02
N GLY A 18 5.68 -16.74 20.74
CA GLY A 18 4.62 -17.53 20.12
C GLY A 18 3.30 -16.78 19.90
N VAL A 19 3.28 -15.46 20.08
CA VAL A 19 2.11 -14.58 19.89
C VAL A 19 1.82 -14.41 18.40
N ASP A 20 2.87 -14.21 17.58
CA ASP A 20 2.75 -14.20 16.12
C ASP A 20 3.41 -15.46 15.54
N ARG A 21 2.59 -16.43 15.13
CA ARG A 21 3.05 -17.74 14.63
C ARG A 21 3.36 -17.77 13.13
N ARG A 22 3.21 -16.64 12.43
CA ARG A 22 3.55 -16.56 11.00
C ARG A 22 5.07 -16.62 10.84
N ALA A 23 5.51 -17.16 9.70
CA ALA A 23 6.92 -17.21 9.35
C ALA A 23 7.57 -15.82 9.52
N LEU A 24 8.78 -15.80 10.07
CA LEU A 24 9.56 -14.60 10.32
C LEU A 24 10.85 -14.65 9.50
N ASP A 25 11.23 -13.52 8.89
CA ASP A 25 12.59 -13.34 8.40
C ASP A 25 13.49 -13.02 9.62
N PRO A 26 14.46 -13.87 9.98
CA PRO A 26 15.30 -13.64 11.16
C PRO A 26 16.11 -12.34 11.10
N ALA A 27 16.60 -11.99 9.92
CA ALA A 27 17.39 -10.77 9.70
C ALA A 27 16.50 -9.53 9.55
N MET A 28 15.18 -9.72 9.30
CA MET A 28 14.21 -8.66 9.08
C MET A 28 14.70 -7.68 8.00
N ILE A 29 15.19 -8.18 6.86
CA ILE A 29 15.75 -7.35 5.77
C ILE A 29 14.69 -6.32 5.29
N PRO A 30 15.01 -5.03 5.06
CA PRO A 30 14.03 -4.02 4.67
C PRO A 30 13.15 -4.38 3.46
N VAL A 31 13.75 -5.02 2.46
CA VAL A 31 13.09 -5.42 1.21
C VAL A 31 13.53 -6.84 0.87
N ILE A 32 12.57 -7.69 0.54
CA ILE A 32 12.78 -9.09 0.15
C ILE A 32 12.06 -9.37 -1.16
N GLU A 33 12.33 -10.52 -1.76
CA GLU A 33 11.54 -11.01 -2.89
C GLU A 33 10.06 -11.21 -2.49
N GLY A 34 9.16 -10.90 -3.41
CA GLY A 34 7.73 -11.10 -3.23
C GLY A 34 7.35 -12.58 -3.27
N GLY A 35 6.17 -12.90 -2.74
CA GLY A 35 5.65 -14.25 -2.76
C GLY A 35 4.17 -14.31 -2.39
N LYS A 36 3.54 -15.48 -2.58
CA LYS A 36 2.13 -15.70 -2.23
C LYS A 36 1.87 -15.57 -0.73
N LYS A 37 2.81 -16.03 0.10
CA LYS A 37 2.78 -15.92 1.56
C LYS A 37 3.99 -15.11 2.00
N LEU A 38 3.75 -13.95 2.59
CA LEU A 38 4.81 -13.08 3.08
C LEU A 38 5.10 -13.36 4.56
N PRO A 39 6.37 -13.21 5.01
CA PRO A 39 6.70 -13.23 6.42
C PRO A 39 5.96 -12.14 7.20
N SER A 40 5.86 -12.32 8.51
CA SER A 40 5.28 -11.31 9.38
C SER A 40 6.05 -10.00 9.33
N GLY A 41 5.33 -8.88 9.28
CA GLY A 41 5.94 -7.54 9.23
C GLY A 41 6.28 -7.06 7.82
N TYR A 42 5.88 -7.80 6.78
CA TYR A 42 6.06 -7.39 5.37
C TYR A 42 4.72 -7.13 4.68
N ARG A 43 4.76 -6.27 3.66
CA ARG A 43 3.63 -6.01 2.76
C ARG A 43 4.06 -6.14 1.29
N PRO A 44 3.14 -6.50 0.39
CA PRO A 44 3.46 -6.65 -1.02
C PRO A 44 3.77 -5.29 -1.68
N ALA A 45 4.74 -5.32 -2.60
CA ALA A 45 5.18 -4.22 -3.45
C ALA A 45 5.58 -4.76 -4.84
N GLY A 46 4.61 -5.24 -5.62
CA GLY A 46 4.90 -5.83 -6.93
C GLY A 46 5.64 -7.17 -6.82
N LYS A 47 6.81 -7.27 -7.46
CA LYS A 47 7.70 -8.45 -7.39
C LYS A 47 8.51 -8.52 -6.10
N GLN A 48 8.46 -7.49 -5.26
CA GLN A 48 9.13 -7.43 -3.97
C GLN A 48 8.11 -7.34 -2.82
N ALA A 49 8.58 -7.55 -1.60
CA ALA A 49 7.86 -7.20 -0.39
C ALA A 49 8.72 -6.30 0.48
N VAL A 50 8.08 -5.33 1.12
CA VAL A 50 8.76 -4.32 1.95
C VAL A 50 8.32 -4.45 3.39
N ARG A 51 9.26 -4.27 4.31
CA ARG A 51 8.98 -4.26 5.74
C ARG A 51 8.07 -3.07 6.07
N ILE A 52 7.06 -3.31 6.90
CA ILE A 52 5.94 -2.38 7.08
C ILE A 52 6.38 -1.03 7.68
N ASP A 53 7.37 -1.01 8.57
CA ASP A 53 7.93 0.24 9.12
C ASP A 53 8.62 1.09 8.05
N ILE A 54 9.31 0.45 7.10
CA ILE A 54 9.97 1.14 5.98
C ILE A 54 8.95 1.64 4.98
N ALA A 55 7.95 0.82 4.66
CA ALA A 55 6.84 1.24 3.81
C ALA A 55 6.15 2.49 4.38
N GLU A 56 5.94 2.53 5.69
CA GLU A 56 5.31 3.68 6.34
C GLU A 56 6.17 4.93 6.31
N LYS A 57 7.49 4.80 6.44
CA LYS A 57 8.40 5.93 6.20
C LYS A 57 8.30 6.46 4.77
N ILE A 58 8.20 5.56 3.78
CA ILE A 58 8.03 5.93 2.37
C ILE A 58 6.68 6.62 2.13
N PHE A 59 5.58 6.10 2.70
CA PHE A 59 4.27 6.74 2.59
C PHE A 59 4.24 8.11 3.23
N ARG A 60 4.84 8.24 4.42
CA ARG A 60 5.00 9.54 5.08
C ARG A 60 5.73 10.52 4.17
N ALA A 61 6.88 10.14 3.60
CA ALA A 61 7.62 11.00 2.68
C ALA A 61 6.78 11.42 1.46
N ALA A 62 6.00 10.49 0.88
CA ALA A 62 5.10 10.79 -0.24
C ALA A 62 3.96 11.74 0.15
N HIS A 63 3.38 11.57 1.33
CA HIS A 63 2.35 12.47 1.86
C HIS A 63 2.90 13.85 2.24
N GLU A 64 4.13 13.91 2.77
CA GLU A 64 4.82 15.17 3.03
C GLU A 64 5.13 15.91 1.73
N ALA A 65 5.60 15.22 0.69
CA ALA A 65 5.80 15.79 -0.64
C ALA A 65 4.50 16.40 -1.19
N ARG A 66 3.38 15.69 -1.02
CA ARG A 66 2.04 16.21 -1.35
C ARG A 66 1.70 17.46 -0.53
N ALA A 67 1.94 17.45 0.77
CA ALA A 67 1.58 18.56 1.66
C ALA A 67 2.38 19.85 1.37
N LYS A 68 3.60 19.71 0.82
CA LYS A 68 4.47 20.85 0.47
C LYS A 68 4.04 21.59 -0.79
N THR A 69 3.15 21.04 -1.61
CA THR A 69 2.68 21.67 -2.85
C THR A 69 1.16 21.82 -2.87
N ARG A 70 0.67 22.82 -3.61
CA ARG A 70 -0.75 22.97 -3.94
C ARG A 70 -1.13 22.25 -5.22
N GLU A 71 -0.17 21.72 -5.96
CA GLU A 71 -0.40 21.01 -7.22
C GLU A 71 -1.07 19.65 -6.98
N ARG A 72 -2.01 19.32 -7.86
CA ARG A 72 -2.66 18.00 -7.86
C ARG A 72 -1.70 16.88 -8.26
N ARG A 73 -0.71 17.18 -9.11
CA ARG A 73 0.28 16.24 -9.64
C ARG A 73 1.66 16.68 -9.19
N PHE A 74 2.38 15.84 -8.48
CA PHE A 74 3.64 16.23 -7.83
C PHE A 74 4.67 15.11 -7.91
N VAL A 75 5.93 15.47 -7.76
CA VAL A 75 7.04 14.51 -7.74
C VAL A 75 7.16 13.91 -6.35
N VAL A 76 7.39 12.60 -6.28
CA VAL A 76 7.76 11.91 -5.04
C VAL A 76 9.18 11.42 -5.19
N ASP A 77 10.06 11.83 -4.28
CA ASP A 77 11.45 11.37 -4.25
C ASP A 77 11.51 9.86 -3.95
N SER A 78 12.14 9.11 -4.85
CA SER A 78 12.31 7.66 -4.76
C SER A 78 13.62 7.25 -4.08
N ALA A 79 14.51 8.19 -3.74
CA ALA A 79 15.84 7.90 -3.21
C ALA A 79 15.80 7.03 -1.95
N LEU A 80 14.89 7.34 -1.00
CA LEU A 80 14.70 6.53 0.20
C LEU A 80 14.31 5.09 -0.15
N ALA A 81 13.38 4.90 -1.08
CA ALA A 81 12.94 3.56 -1.48
C ALA A 81 14.07 2.78 -2.14
N ILE A 82 14.77 3.39 -3.11
CA ILE A 82 15.89 2.77 -3.82
C ILE A 82 17.01 2.38 -2.84
N SER A 83 17.36 3.25 -1.89
CA SER A 83 18.39 2.98 -0.89
C SER A 83 18.08 1.78 0.02
N THR A 84 16.80 1.41 0.15
CA THR A 84 16.36 0.24 0.92
C THR A 84 16.29 -1.05 0.10
N GLY A 85 16.56 -0.97 -1.21
CA GLY A 85 16.53 -2.10 -2.13
C GLY A 85 15.24 -2.25 -2.95
N LEU A 86 14.32 -1.28 -2.90
CA LEU A 86 13.15 -1.29 -3.77
C LEU A 86 13.53 -0.93 -5.21
N THR A 87 13.07 -1.75 -6.14
CA THR A 87 13.10 -1.46 -7.57
C THR A 87 12.09 -0.36 -7.92
N PRO A 88 12.30 0.40 -9.01
CA PRO A 88 11.36 1.44 -9.45
C PRO A 88 9.93 0.93 -9.67
N ASP A 89 9.75 -0.24 -10.29
CA ASP A 89 8.40 -0.85 -10.48
C ASP A 89 7.75 -1.18 -9.12
N SER A 90 8.50 -1.80 -8.21
CA SER A 90 7.97 -2.14 -6.88
C SER A 90 7.62 -0.91 -6.05
N PHE A 91 8.39 0.18 -6.18
CA PHE A 91 8.07 1.48 -5.58
C PHE A 91 6.75 2.05 -6.12
N GLN A 92 6.53 2.01 -7.44
CA GLN A 92 5.26 2.44 -8.03
C GLN A 92 4.08 1.58 -7.53
N ARG A 93 4.26 0.26 -7.44
CA ARG A 93 3.24 -0.67 -6.90
C ARG A 93 2.93 -0.40 -5.44
N LEU A 94 3.96 -0.13 -4.64
CA LEU A 94 3.83 0.21 -3.22
C LEU A 94 3.00 1.50 -3.04
N LEU A 95 3.36 2.56 -3.76
CA LEU A 95 2.63 3.84 -3.72
C LEU A 95 1.20 3.70 -4.27
N GLY A 96 1.00 2.90 -5.31
CA GLY A 96 -0.33 2.55 -5.83
C GLY A 96 -1.25 1.96 -4.76
N ALA A 97 -0.71 1.07 -3.93
CA ALA A 97 -1.46 0.48 -2.81
C ALA A 97 -1.81 1.50 -1.69
N ALA A 98 -1.16 2.67 -1.66
CA ALA A 98 -1.49 3.79 -0.79
C ALA A 98 -2.38 4.86 -1.47
N GLY A 99 -2.86 4.59 -2.69
CA GLY A 99 -3.76 5.48 -3.44
C GLY A 99 -3.05 6.52 -4.30
N PHE A 100 -1.72 6.45 -4.46
CA PHE A 100 -1.00 7.31 -5.39
C PHE A 100 -1.05 6.72 -6.79
N ARG A 101 -1.63 7.46 -7.73
CA ARG A 101 -1.64 7.13 -9.15
C ARG A 101 -0.34 7.63 -9.79
N TYR A 102 0.42 6.72 -10.41
CA TYR A 102 1.59 7.06 -11.22
C TYR A 102 1.19 7.70 -12.54
N LEU A 103 1.89 8.77 -12.92
CA LEU A 103 1.72 9.54 -14.15
C LEU A 103 3.09 9.65 -14.82
N PRO A 104 3.38 8.81 -15.83
CA PRO A 104 4.68 8.84 -16.50
C PRO A 104 4.86 10.17 -17.22
N ALA A 105 6.08 10.68 -17.18
CA ALA A 105 6.45 11.88 -17.91
C ALA A 105 6.43 11.65 -19.43
N LYS A 106 6.24 12.74 -20.18
CA LYS A 106 6.37 12.68 -21.64
C LYS A 106 7.83 12.46 -22.00
N ARG A 107 8.09 11.49 -22.88
CA ARG A 107 9.42 11.30 -23.47
C ARG A 107 9.78 12.53 -24.30
N LEU A 108 11.05 12.91 -24.29
CA LEU A 108 11.55 13.93 -25.18
C LEU A 108 11.35 13.49 -26.64
N PRO A 109 10.91 14.39 -27.53
CA PRO A 109 10.89 14.13 -28.96
C PRO A 109 12.29 13.78 -29.48
N GLU A 110 12.33 13.03 -30.57
CA GLU A 110 13.59 12.73 -31.26
C GLU A 110 14.27 14.04 -31.70
N GLY A 111 15.58 14.16 -31.43
CA GLY A 111 16.36 15.38 -31.69
C GLY A 111 16.20 16.51 -30.67
N ALA A 112 15.35 16.36 -29.66
CA ALA A 112 15.28 17.32 -28.55
C ALA A 112 16.35 17.02 -27.49
N PHE A 113 17.01 18.06 -26.99
CA PHE A 113 18.03 17.97 -25.94
C PHE A 113 17.53 18.63 -24.65
N GLY A 114 17.72 17.95 -23.52
CA GLY A 114 17.33 18.46 -22.21
C GLY A 114 17.09 17.34 -21.20
N PRO A 115 16.96 17.67 -19.89
CA PRO A 115 16.59 16.69 -18.88
C PRO A 115 15.16 16.18 -19.14
N ALA A 116 14.96 14.87 -19.00
CA ALA A 116 13.63 14.30 -19.03
C ALA A 116 12.76 14.90 -17.94
N GLU A 117 11.50 15.21 -18.27
CA GLU A 117 10.54 15.64 -17.25
C GLU A 117 10.41 14.51 -16.21
N PRO A 118 10.37 14.82 -14.89
CA PRO A 118 10.21 13.81 -13.88
C PRO A 118 8.80 13.23 -13.91
N ASP A 119 8.69 11.93 -13.61
CA ASP A 119 7.41 11.29 -13.38
C ASP A 119 6.68 11.95 -12.20
N ARG A 120 5.35 11.95 -12.28
CA ARG A 120 4.51 12.57 -11.25
C ARG A 120 3.57 11.54 -10.64
N PHE A 121 3.05 11.90 -9.48
CA PHE A 121 2.01 11.16 -8.78
C PHE A 121 0.82 12.06 -8.50
N GLU A 122 -0.36 11.44 -8.48
CA GLU A 122 -1.60 12.06 -8.03
C GLU A 122 -2.19 11.19 -6.91
N TRP A 123 -2.34 11.73 -5.71
CA TRP A 123 -3.02 10.99 -4.64
C TRP A 123 -4.53 11.03 -4.83
N ARG A 124 -5.14 9.84 -4.89
CA ARG A 124 -6.59 9.66 -4.95
C ARG A 124 -7.03 8.89 -3.72
N PRO A 125 -7.84 9.48 -2.82
CA PRO A 125 -8.39 8.74 -1.71
C PRO A 125 -9.16 7.54 -2.26
N SER A 126 -8.87 6.35 -1.76
CA SER A 126 -9.63 5.16 -2.10
C SER A 126 -11.08 5.41 -1.70
N ARG A 127 -12.00 5.41 -2.67
CA ARG A 127 -13.42 5.35 -2.34
C ARG A 127 -13.62 3.99 -1.70
N ARG A 128 -13.81 3.97 -0.38
CA ARG A 128 -14.24 2.78 0.34
C ARG A 128 -15.41 2.24 -0.47
N LYS A 129 -15.28 1.06 -1.07
CA LYS A 129 -16.45 0.35 -1.60
C LYS A 129 -17.36 0.25 -0.38
N VAL A 130 -18.44 1.01 -0.38
CA VAL A 130 -19.55 0.74 0.52
C VAL A 130 -19.95 -0.66 0.08
N GLU A 131 -19.51 -1.66 0.83
CA GLU A 131 -19.96 -3.02 0.65
C GLU A 131 -21.47 -2.89 0.77
N ARG A 132 -22.16 -3.10 -0.35
CA ARG A 132 -23.63 -3.02 -0.40
C ARG A 132 -24.04 -4.06 0.62
N GLN A 133 -24.42 -3.62 1.83
CA GLN A 133 -24.93 -4.52 2.84
C GLN A 133 -26.12 -5.17 2.15
N GLN A 134 -25.99 -6.46 1.83
CA GLN A 134 -27.16 -7.19 1.40
C GLN A 134 -28.15 -7.05 2.56
N PRO A 135 -29.36 -6.53 2.32
CA PRO A 135 -30.34 -6.42 3.40
C PRO A 135 -30.44 -7.80 4.04
N ALA A 136 -30.26 -7.85 5.36
CA ALA A 136 -30.35 -9.10 6.09
C ALA A 136 -31.68 -9.76 5.74
N ARG A 137 -31.65 -11.05 5.40
CA ARG A 137 -32.89 -11.80 5.14
C ARG A 137 -33.77 -11.69 6.39
N PRO A 138 -35.05 -11.28 6.27
CA PRO A 138 -35.96 -11.26 7.40
C PRO A 138 -35.98 -12.64 8.08
N ARG A 139 -36.04 -12.66 9.41
CA ARG A 139 -36.20 -13.92 10.15
C ARG A 139 -37.51 -14.58 9.73
N GLU A 140 -37.45 -15.89 9.47
CA GLU A 140 -38.64 -16.72 9.21
C GLU A 140 -39.62 -16.57 10.38
N GLY A 141 -40.87 -16.21 10.07
CA GLY A 141 -41.92 -15.94 11.08
C GLY A 141 -42.04 -14.50 11.57
N SER A 142 -41.24 -13.55 11.08
CA SER A 142 -41.47 -12.12 11.38
C SER A 142 -42.72 -11.58 10.67
N ALA A 143 -43.44 -10.66 11.31
CA ALA A 143 -44.69 -10.06 10.79
C ALA A 143 -44.54 -9.34 9.43
N PHE A 144 -43.30 -9.06 9.00
CA PHE A 144 -42.99 -8.37 7.75
C PHE A 144 -42.24 -9.26 6.74
N ALA A 145 -42.11 -10.58 6.99
CA ALA A 145 -41.34 -11.48 6.12
C ALA A 145 -41.86 -11.52 4.68
N GLY A 146 -43.18 -11.45 4.47
CA GLY A 146 -43.79 -11.45 3.13
C GLY A 146 -43.58 -10.16 2.33
N LEU A 147 -43.12 -9.08 2.96
CA LEU A 147 -42.89 -7.79 2.29
C LEU A 147 -41.64 -7.81 1.41
N ALA A 148 -40.70 -8.73 1.71
CA ALA A 148 -39.48 -8.90 0.93
C ALA A 148 -39.72 -9.43 -0.50
N ASP A 149 -40.81 -10.18 -0.72
CA ASP A 149 -41.16 -10.70 -2.05
C ASP A 149 -41.84 -9.65 -2.96
N LEU A 150 -42.36 -8.57 -2.38
CA LEU A 150 -43.04 -7.48 -3.10
C LEU A 150 -42.09 -6.38 -3.61
N MET A 151 -40.84 -6.34 -3.13
CA MET A 151 -39.86 -5.30 -3.50
C MET A 151 -38.92 -5.72 -4.66
N ARG A 152 -39.37 -6.62 -5.54
CA ARG A 152 -38.57 -7.18 -6.64
C ARG A 152 -38.69 -6.41 -7.94
#